data_AF-A0A0F9JEB2-F1
#
_entry.id   AF-A0A0F9JEB2-F1
#
_cell.length_a   1.000
_cell.length_b   1.000
_cell.length_c   1.000
_cell.angle_alpha   90.00
_cell.angle_beta   90.00
_cell.angle_gamma   90.00
#
_symmetry.space_group_name_H-M   'P 1'
#
loop_
_entity.id
_entity.type
_entity.pdbx_description
1 polymer ?
#
loop_
_entity_poly.entity_id
_entity_poly.type
_entity_poly.pdbx_seq_one_letter_code
_entity_poly.pdbx_strand_id
1 'polypeptide(L)'
;MKIIAFSDWRVQNIEQFIDYLERLKEKPDVIVYAGDDLERFNSVPYIAMPKILRDRYREELIKIQEPFGKFDKKIVEDIIFQNKIEYKMDENKFEKIASFSRYGLLIVAGNDDHYYRKKAIYGEKVVDIHDNSVIIDDYAIIGIEGSTDKLSQLYYSEKEIKEHLKSKVKQVGDRQLIIVSHSPPFKILDFSMRFGHSHIGSNALRDFIEKNSNKVRAVISGHSHLQGGKFKKFKNTYVVNCSSHDNYGEPGKIALINISDENVEISWKTLYELSTIPLVGDKTDQKLREHGILQVEQLAALQPTKQLYQKFSDIQENTLYLIINYANAIDSDKIIIKKGIKSALNSLEGKNIYFFDAEYRPETTSSGPYGMFVLGWMDRKEKVQQEFLDNTKDEKKMLNRFGQWVEKENPILVAYGSTAADAPHLRNCFTRFKLPFFQIKHTFFDLYQDVLYTKSYRKQKYF
;
A
#
# COMPACT_ATOMS: atom_id res chain seq x y z
N MET A 1 -9.18 6.95 -26.28
CA MET A 1 -9.27 5.75 -25.42
C MET A 1 -9.10 6.13 -23.95
N LYS A 2 -10.05 5.74 -23.09
CA LYS A 2 -10.02 5.90 -21.62
C LYS A 2 -9.67 4.56 -20.97
N ILE A 3 -8.58 4.53 -20.22
CA ILE A 3 -8.05 3.33 -19.56
C ILE A 3 -8.05 3.56 -18.05
N ILE A 4 -8.54 2.57 -17.31
CA ILE A 4 -8.35 2.48 -15.86
C ILE A 4 -7.33 1.37 -15.61
N ALA A 5 -6.23 1.67 -14.92
CA ALA A 5 -5.17 0.70 -14.67
C ALA A 5 -4.81 0.59 -13.19
N PHE A 6 -4.60 -0.63 -12.73
CA PHE A 6 -4.20 -0.97 -11.37
C PHE A 6 -3.32 -2.22 -11.38
N SER A 7 -2.55 -2.45 -10.31
CA SER A 7 -1.63 -3.58 -10.19
C SER A 7 -1.29 -3.84 -8.74
N ASP A 8 -0.75 -5.04 -8.45
CA ASP A 8 -0.24 -5.41 -7.13
C ASP A 8 -1.32 -5.17 -6.06
N TRP A 9 -2.56 -5.55 -6.39
CA TRP A 9 -3.69 -5.41 -5.48
C TRP A 9 -3.61 -6.56 -4.49
N ARG A 10 -2.70 -6.44 -3.53
CA ARG A 10 -2.26 -7.54 -2.65
C ARG A 10 -3.09 -7.65 -1.39
N VAL A 11 -3.33 -6.50 -0.77
CA VAL A 11 -4.02 -6.38 0.53
C VAL A 11 -5.27 -5.52 0.45
N GLN A 12 -5.39 -4.71 -0.60
CA GLN A 12 -6.50 -3.80 -0.81
C GLN A 12 -7.81 -4.55 -1.02
N ASN A 13 -8.90 -3.99 -0.53
CA ASN A 13 -10.24 -4.53 -0.71
C ASN A 13 -10.72 -4.40 -2.17
N ILE A 14 -11.02 -5.55 -2.80
CA ILE A 14 -11.49 -5.60 -4.19
C ILE A 14 -12.93 -5.06 -4.33
N GLU A 15 -13.79 -5.27 -3.33
CA GLU A 15 -15.16 -4.74 -3.36
C GLU A 15 -15.17 -3.21 -3.40
N GLN A 16 -14.24 -2.58 -2.71
CA GLN A 16 -14.11 -1.12 -2.77
C GLN A 16 -13.75 -0.62 -4.18
N PHE A 17 -12.93 -1.38 -4.92
CA PHE A 17 -12.63 -1.05 -6.30
C PHE A 17 -13.85 -1.26 -7.21
N ILE A 18 -14.58 -2.35 -7.03
CA ILE A 18 -15.84 -2.61 -7.75
C ILE A 18 -16.87 -1.50 -7.49
N ASP A 19 -17.05 -1.10 -6.23
CA ASP A 19 -17.90 0.02 -5.80
C ASP A 19 -17.49 1.35 -6.45
N TYR A 20 -16.19 1.57 -6.65
CA TYR A 20 -15.69 2.75 -7.35
C TYR A 20 -16.08 2.70 -8.84
N LEU A 21 -15.88 1.54 -9.49
CA LEU A 21 -16.23 1.34 -10.90
C LEU A 21 -17.73 1.50 -11.16
N GLU A 22 -18.59 1.02 -10.27
CA GLU A 22 -20.05 1.13 -10.38
C GLU A 22 -20.54 2.58 -10.38
N ARG A 23 -19.82 3.47 -9.68
CA ARG A 23 -20.18 4.89 -9.54
C ARG A 23 -19.60 5.79 -10.64
N LEU A 24 -18.84 5.23 -11.57
CA LEU A 24 -18.30 6.00 -12.69
C LEU A 24 -19.45 6.53 -13.56
N LYS A 25 -19.46 7.85 -13.80
CA LYS A 25 -20.44 8.48 -14.70
C LYS A 25 -20.31 7.99 -16.15
N GLU A 26 -19.09 7.63 -16.54
CA GLU A 26 -18.79 7.15 -17.88
C GLU A 26 -17.95 5.87 -17.79
N LYS A 27 -18.32 4.86 -18.57
CA LYS A 27 -17.56 3.61 -18.65
C LYS A 27 -16.22 3.83 -19.36
N PRO A 28 -15.09 3.36 -18.80
CA PRO A 28 -13.83 3.32 -19.52
C PRO A 28 -13.97 2.45 -20.77
N ASP A 29 -13.08 2.70 -21.74
CA ASP A 29 -12.97 1.81 -22.89
C ASP A 29 -12.45 0.45 -22.43
N VAL A 30 -11.43 0.46 -21.58
CA VAL A 30 -10.75 -0.74 -21.11
C VAL A 30 -10.25 -0.58 -19.67
N ILE A 31 -10.25 -1.68 -18.92
CA ILE A 31 -9.60 -1.77 -17.62
C ILE A 31 -8.37 -2.66 -17.76
N VAL A 32 -7.26 -2.31 -17.12
CA VAL A 32 -5.99 -3.03 -17.17
C VAL A 32 -5.58 -3.47 -15.77
N TYR A 33 -5.25 -4.75 -15.62
CA TYR A 33 -4.58 -5.29 -14.44
C TYR A 33 -3.15 -5.70 -14.77
N ALA A 34 -2.15 -5.04 -14.17
CA ALA A 34 -0.74 -5.31 -14.44
C ALA A 34 -0.09 -6.35 -13.51
N GLY A 35 -0.90 -7.25 -12.92
CA GLY A 35 -0.46 -8.52 -12.36
C GLY A 35 -0.26 -8.58 -10.84
N ASP A 36 0.12 -9.78 -10.42
CA ASP A 36 0.22 -10.34 -9.05
C ASP A 36 -1.13 -10.66 -8.40
N ASP A 37 -1.16 -11.69 -7.55
CA ASP A 37 -2.31 -12.09 -6.72
C ASP A 37 -3.60 -12.37 -7.51
N LEU A 38 -3.48 -13.02 -8.68
CA LEU A 38 -4.63 -13.37 -9.52
C LEU A 38 -5.71 -14.18 -8.77
N GLU A 39 -5.31 -15.00 -7.80
CA GLU A 39 -6.20 -15.81 -6.98
C GLU A 39 -7.23 -15.00 -6.18
N ARG A 40 -6.93 -13.74 -5.85
CA ARG A 40 -7.85 -12.89 -5.07
C ARG A 40 -9.09 -12.49 -5.86
N PHE A 41 -8.99 -12.52 -7.20
CA PHE A 41 -10.03 -12.08 -8.11
C PHE A 41 -10.81 -13.24 -8.72
N ASN A 42 -10.16 -14.36 -8.96
CA ASN A 42 -10.81 -15.52 -9.53
C ASN A 42 -10.12 -16.84 -9.16
N SER A 43 -10.90 -17.91 -9.11
CA SER A 43 -10.41 -19.25 -8.82
C SER A 43 -9.85 -19.93 -10.06
N VAL A 44 -8.74 -20.65 -9.93
CA VAL A 44 -8.22 -21.50 -11.01
C VAL A 44 -9.19 -22.67 -11.26
N PRO A 45 -9.64 -22.93 -12.50
CA PRO A 45 -10.47 -24.10 -12.78
C PRO A 45 -9.74 -25.38 -12.38
N TYR A 46 -10.42 -26.27 -11.65
CA TYR A 46 -9.81 -27.51 -11.13
C TYR A 46 -9.09 -28.32 -12.21
N ILE A 47 -9.67 -28.44 -13.40
CA ILE A 47 -9.08 -29.17 -14.54
C ILE A 47 -7.76 -28.58 -15.03
N ALA A 48 -7.53 -27.29 -14.78
CA ALA A 48 -6.33 -26.57 -15.17
C ALA A 48 -5.21 -26.66 -14.11
N MET A 49 -5.49 -27.21 -12.93
CA MET A 49 -4.50 -27.42 -11.88
C MET A 49 -3.53 -28.57 -12.24
N PRO A 50 -2.21 -28.40 -12.02
CA PRO A 50 -1.22 -29.46 -12.20
C PRO A 50 -1.61 -30.76 -11.50
N LYS A 51 -1.42 -31.90 -12.16
CA LYS A 51 -1.81 -33.22 -11.63
C LYS A 51 -1.19 -33.49 -10.26
N ILE A 52 0.08 -33.11 -10.05
CA ILE A 52 0.75 -33.30 -8.75
C ILE A 52 0.06 -32.54 -7.60
N LEU A 53 -0.51 -31.36 -7.88
CA LEU A 53 -1.28 -30.59 -6.90
C LEU A 53 -2.66 -31.21 -6.72
N ARG A 54 -3.33 -31.61 -7.82
CA ARG A 54 -4.61 -32.32 -7.74
C ARG A 54 -4.52 -33.63 -6.96
N ASP A 55 -3.43 -34.38 -7.13
CA ASP A 55 -3.19 -35.66 -6.45
C ASP A 55 -2.82 -35.44 -4.98
N ARG A 56 -1.97 -34.44 -4.69
CA ARG A 56 -1.59 -34.06 -3.32
C ARG A 56 -2.78 -33.63 -2.47
N TYR A 57 -3.72 -32.88 -3.06
CA TYR A 57 -4.89 -32.35 -2.36
C TYR A 57 -6.17 -33.11 -2.74
N ARG A 58 -6.06 -34.32 -3.33
CA ARG A 58 -7.20 -35.04 -3.90
C ARG A 58 -8.31 -35.29 -2.89
N GLU A 59 -7.95 -35.74 -1.68
CA GLU A 59 -8.95 -35.99 -0.63
C GLU A 59 -9.57 -34.71 -0.07
N GLU A 60 -8.81 -33.62 0.00
CA GLU A 60 -9.30 -32.31 0.49
C GLU A 60 -10.20 -31.65 -0.55
N LEU A 61 -9.84 -31.74 -1.84
CA LEU A 61 -10.61 -31.21 -2.96
C LEU A 61 -11.89 -32.03 -3.23
N ILE A 62 -11.87 -33.35 -3.03
CA ILE A 62 -13.06 -34.20 -3.06
C ILE A 62 -14.02 -33.85 -1.91
N LYS A 63 -13.50 -33.58 -0.70
CA LYS A 63 -14.32 -33.16 0.46
C LYS A 63 -14.98 -31.78 0.26
N ILE A 64 -14.40 -30.92 -0.57
CA ILE A 64 -14.95 -29.59 -0.91
C ILE A 64 -15.98 -29.67 -2.06
N GLN A 65 -15.92 -30.69 -2.93
CA GLN A 65 -16.84 -30.88 -4.05
C GLN A 65 -18.17 -31.55 -3.68
N GLU A 66 -18.33 -32.08 -2.46
CA GLU A 66 -19.63 -32.62 -2.02
C GLU A 66 -20.58 -31.49 -1.56
N PRO A 67 -21.88 -31.55 -1.91
CA PRO A 67 -22.85 -30.56 -1.48
C PRO A 67 -23.10 -30.68 0.04
N PHE A 68 -22.44 -29.82 0.80
CA PHE A 68 -22.68 -29.49 2.22
C PHE A 68 -23.01 -30.69 3.13
N GLY A 69 -22.01 -31.54 3.39
CA GLY A 69 -21.97 -32.39 4.59
C GLY A 69 -21.53 -31.60 5.83
N LYS A 70 -22.18 -31.79 6.97
CA LYS A 70 -21.84 -31.16 8.27
C LYS A 70 -20.37 -31.43 8.63
N PHE A 71 -19.50 -30.45 8.44
CA PHE A 71 -18.13 -30.49 8.94
C PHE A 71 -17.82 -29.29 9.83
N ASP A 72 -16.88 -29.53 10.75
CA ASP A 72 -16.38 -28.53 11.70
C ASP A 72 -15.59 -27.46 10.94
N LYS A 73 -16.19 -26.28 10.85
CA LYS A 73 -15.73 -25.09 10.12
C LYS A 73 -14.24 -24.78 10.40
N LYS A 74 -13.77 -25.06 11.61
CA LYS A 74 -12.39 -24.79 12.05
C LYS A 74 -11.34 -25.61 11.33
N ILE A 75 -11.63 -26.88 11.01
CA ILE A 75 -10.65 -27.78 10.35
C ILE A 75 -10.47 -27.40 8.89
N VAL A 76 -11.56 -27.00 8.22
CA VAL A 76 -11.51 -26.51 6.84
C VAL A 76 -10.77 -25.17 6.77
N GLU A 77 -11.01 -24.27 7.73
CA GLU A 77 -10.29 -23.00 7.85
C GLU A 77 -8.79 -23.18 8.13
N ASP A 78 -8.40 -24.13 8.98
CA ASP A 78 -6.97 -24.41 9.26
C ASP A 78 -6.24 -25.00 8.04
N ILE A 79 -6.87 -25.87 7.26
CA ILE A 79 -6.30 -26.44 6.03
C ILE A 79 -6.16 -25.36 4.94
N ILE A 80 -7.15 -24.48 4.82
CA ILE A 80 -7.15 -23.33 3.90
C ILE A 80 -6.04 -22.34 4.27
N PHE A 81 -5.90 -22.02 5.56
CA PHE A 81 -4.92 -21.06 6.08
C PHE A 81 -3.49 -21.59 5.97
N GLN A 82 -3.26 -22.88 6.27
CA GLN A 82 -1.92 -23.48 6.19
C GLN A 82 -1.42 -23.68 4.74
N ASN A 83 -2.32 -23.81 3.77
CA ASN A 83 -1.94 -24.15 2.38
C ASN A 83 -2.20 -23.02 1.36
N LYS A 84 -2.66 -21.83 1.79
CA LYS A 84 -3.07 -20.72 0.89
C LYS A 84 -4.06 -21.14 -0.20
N ILE A 85 -4.95 -22.08 0.13
CA ILE A 85 -6.01 -22.53 -0.79
C ILE A 85 -7.23 -21.64 -0.52
N GLU A 86 -7.28 -20.45 -1.11
CA GLU A 86 -8.50 -19.63 -1.11
C GLU A 86 -9.57 -20.34 -1.97
N TYR A 87 -10.57 -20.93 -1.33
CA TYR A 87 -11.77 -21.42 -2.00
C TYR A 87 -13.03 -20.92 -1.30
N LYS A 88 -13.42 -19.69 -1.67
CA LYS A 88 -14.82 -19.26 -1.76
C LYS A 88 -14.88 -17.93 -2.51
N MET A 89 -15.11 -17.99 -3.82
CA MET A 89 -15.62 -16.86 -4.58
C MET A 89 -16.85 -17.39 -5.32
N ASP A 90 -18.04 -17.11 -4.80
CA ASP A 90 -19.30 -17.39 -5.51
C ASP A 90 -19.44 -16.48 -6.77
N GLU A 91 -18.51 -15.54 -6.98
CA GLU A 91 -18.50 -14.59 -8.10
C GLU A 91 -17.09 -14.43 -8.70
N ASN A 92 -16.98 -14.54 -10.03
CA ASN A 92 -15.77 -14.22 -10.77
C ASN A 92 -15.56 -12.70 -10.79
N LYS A 93 -14.68 -12.18 -9.93
CA LYS A 93 -14.49 -10.73 -9.81
C LYS A 93 -13.84 -10.12 -11.04
N PHE A 94 -13.10 -10.90 -11.84
CA PHE A 94 -12.61 -10.41 -13.12
C PHE A 94 -13.75 -10.12 -14.08
N GLU A 95 -14.76 -10.98 -14.20
CA GLU A 95 -15.96 -10.70 -15.01
C GLU A 95 -16.72 -9.50 -14.49
N LYS A 96 -16.89 -9.40 -13.17
CA LYS A 96 -17.53 -8.25 -12.54
C LYS A 96 -16.82 -6.95 -12.90
N ILE A 97 -15.50 -6.89 -12.76
CA ILE A 97 -14.67 -5.74 -13.13
C ILE A 97 -14.78 -5.47 -14.64
N ALA A 98 -14.64 -6.49 -15.48
CA ALA A 98 -14.72 -6.37 -16.94
C ALA A 98 -16.04 -5.74 -17.41
N SER A 99 -17.16 -6.05 -16.74
CA SER A 99 -18.51 -5.54 -17.06
C SER A 99 -18.65 -4.00 -17.00
N PHE A 100 -17.76 -3.34 -16.25
CA PHE A 100 -17.73 -1.87 -16.14
C PHE A 100 -17.00 -1.18 -17.30
N SER A 101 -16.39 -1.94 -18.21
CA SER A 101 -15.68 -1.41 -19.38
C SER A 101 -16.38 -1.78 -20.70
N ARG A 102 -16.06 -1.06 -21.78
CA ARG A 102 -16.61 -1.40 -23.11
C ARG A 102 -15.98 -2.66 -23.68
N TYR A 103 -14.65 -2.72 -23.68
CA TYR A 103 -13.85 -3.76 -24.33
C TYR A 103 -13.33 -4.85 -23.38
N GLY A 104 -13.47 -4.68 -22.07
CA GLY A 104 -13.14 -5.69 -21.08
C GLY A 104 -11.99 -5.34 -20.13
N LEU A 105 -11.61 -6.34 -19.36
CA LEU A 105 -10.47 -6.36 -18.48
C LEU A 105 -9.29 -7.06 -19.17
N LEU A 106 -8.20 -6.35 -19.35
CA LEU A 106 -6.96 -6.85 -19.93
C LEU A 106 -5.94 -7.12 -18.82
N ILE A 107 -5.40 -8.33 -18.77
CA ILE A 107 -4.59 -8.79 -17.66
C ILE A 107 -3.25 -9.34 -18.16
N VAL A 108 -2.18 -9.04 -17.44
CA VAL A 108 -0.94 -9.82 -17.45
C VAL A 108 -0.73 -10.43 -16.07
N ALA A 109 -0.17 -11.63 -16.00
CA ALA A 109 0.26 -12.20 -14.73
C ALA A 109 1.51 -11.48 -14.19
N GLY A 110 1.64 -11.44 -12.87
CA GLY A 110 2.79 -10.89 -12.19
C GLY A 110 3.88 -11.92 -11.92
N ASN A 111 4.92 -11.50 -11.21
CA ASN A 111 6.08 -12.33 -10.94
C ASN A 111 5.83 -13.37 -9.83
N ASP A 112 4.88 -13.09 -8.95
CA ASP A 112 4.48 -13.98 -7.85
C ASP A 112 3.33 -14.93 -8.25
N ASP A 113 2.70 -14.68 -9.39
CA ASP A 113 1.71 -15.59 -9.97
C ASP A 113 2.39 -16.83 -10.53
N HIS A 114 2.07 -18.01 -10.01
CA HIS A 114 2.57 -19.24 -10.61
C HIS A 114 1.95 -19.48 -12.00
N TYR A 115 2.61 -20.22 -12.90
CA TYR A 115 2.10 -20.49 -14.26
C TYR A 115 0.67 -21.05 -14.33
N TYR A 116 0.19 -21.76 -13.30
CA TYR A 116 -1.17 -22.29 -13.26
C TYR A 116 -2.19 -21.25 -12.75
N ARG A 117 -1.76 -20.22 -11.99
CA ARG A 117 -2.60 -19.11 -11.54
C ARG A 117 -3.06 -18.24 -12.69
N LYS A 118 -2.26 -18.13 -13.76
CA LYS A 118 -2.66 -17.57 -15.06
C LYS A 118 -3.98 -18.15 -15.59
N LYS A 119 -4.31 -19.40 -15.25
CA LYS A 119 -5.56 -20.05 -15.64
C LYS A 119 -6.80 -19.50 -14.93
N ALA A 120 -6.64 -18.61 -13.94
CA ALA A 120 -7.71 -17.81 -13.35
C ALA A 120 -8.14 -16.64 -14.26
N ILE A 121 -7.36 -16.30 -15.30
CA ILE A 121 -7.71 -15.27 -16.28
C ILE A 121 -8.69 -15.87 -17.30
N TYR A 122 -9.95 -15.99 -16.90
CA TYR A 122 -11.05 -16.41 -17.77
C TYR A 122 -12.35 -15.70 -17.38
N GLY A 123 -13.27 -15.67 -18.34
CA GLY A 123 -14.59 -15.10 -18.19
C GLY A 123 -14.98 -14.18 -19.34
N GLU A 124 -16.23 -13.73 -19.35
CA GLU A 124 -16.74 -12.77 -20.31
C GLU A 124 -15.94 -11.46 -20.27
N LYS A 125 -15.35 -11.10 -21.43
CA LYS A 125 -14.51 -9.91 -21.62
C LYS A 125 -13.31 -9.83 -20.66
N VAL A 126 -12.81 -10.97 -20.18
CA VAL A 126 -11.55 -11.09 -19.44
C VAL A 126 -10.50 -11.64 -20.39
N VAL A 127 -9.43 -10.88 -20.63
CA VAL A 127 -8.43 -11.23 -21.65
C VAL A 127 -7.04 -11.26 -21.04
N ASP A 128 -6.38 -12.39 -21.18
CA ASP A 128 -4.94 -12.52 -21.01
C ASP A 128 -4.22 -11.90 -22.20
N ILE A 129 -3.63 -10.73 -21.98
CA ILE A 129 -2.98 -9.96 -23.05
C ILE A 129 -1.50 -10.29 -23.23
N HIS A 130 -0.92 -11.14 -22.37
CA HIS A 130 0.36 -11.75 -22.68
C HIS A 130 0.19 -12.67 -23.90
N ASP A 131 -0.84 -13.50 -23.90
CA ASP A 131 -1.10 -14.45 -24.98
C ASP A 131 -1.87 -13.81 -26.14
N ASN A 132 -2.77 -12.85 -25.88
CA ASN A 132 -3.69 -12.30 -26.89
C ASN A 132 -3.60 -10.78 -27.01
N SER A 133 -3.09 -10.26 -28.14
CA SER A 133 -3.14 -8.82 -28.39
C SER A 133 -4.57 -8.36 -28.62
N VAL A 134 -4.92 -7.19 -28.09
CA VAL A 134 -6.24 -6.57 -28.29
C VAL A 134 -6.08 -5.33 -29.16
N ILE A 135 -6.91 -5.23 -30.20
CA ILE A 135 -6.93 -4.08 -31.11
C ILE A 135 -8.19 -3.28 -30.84
N ILE A 136 -8.02 -1.98 -30.58
CA ILE A 136 -9.10 -1.01 -30.42
C ILE A 136 -8.74 0.19 -31.27
N ASP A 137 -9.51 0.41 -32.33
CA ASP A 137 -9.25 1.42 -33.36
C ASP A 137 -7.81 1.29 -33.91
N ASP A 138 -7.04 2.38 -33.88
CA ASP A 138 -5.66 2.44 -34.37
C ASP A 138 -4.62 1.97 -33.34
N TYR A 139 -5.06 1.52 -32.16
CA TYR A 139 -4.21 1.07 -31.07
C TYR A 139 -4.20 -0.45 -30.96
N ALA A 140 -3.03 -1.00 -30.67
CA ALA A 140 -2.85 -2.36 -30.25
C ALA A 140 -2.30 -2.40 -28.82
N ILE A 141 -2.99 -3.15 -27.96
CA ILE A 141 -2.62 -3.39 -26.57
C ILE A 141 -1.95 -4.75 -26.49
N ILE A 142 -0.73 -4.79 -25.96
CA ILE A 142 0.08 -6.02 -25.86
C ILE A 142 0.60 -6.21 -24.43
N GLY A 143 0.66 -7.45 -23.96
CA GLY A 143 1.06 -7.81 -22.61
C GLY A 143 2.45 -8.43 -22.49
N ILE A 144 3.13 -8.13 -21.38
CA ILE A 144 4.35 -8.80 -20.88
C ILE A 144 4.06 -9.21 -19.43
N GLU A 145 4.09 -10.50 -19.15
CA GLU A 145 3.82 -11.03 -17.82
C GLU A 145 5.13 -11.41 -17.10
N GLY A 146 5.05 -11.65 -15.80
CA GLY A 146 6.17 -12.09 -14.99
C GLY A 146 7.27 -11.04 -14.83
N SER A 147 8.49 -11.50 -14.53
CA SER A 147 9.67 -10.63 -14.41
C SER A 147 10.96 -11.27 -14.92
N THR A 148 12.02 -10.46 -14.93
CA THR A 148 13.39 -10.90 -15.24
C THR A 148 14.18 -11.37 -14.02
N ASP A 149 13.56 -11.43 -12.84
CA ASP A 149 14.19 -11.96 -11.62
C ASP A 149 14.08 -13.49 -11.59
N LYS A 150 15.23 -14.17 -11.54
CA LYS A 150 15.33 -15.64 -11.49
C LYS A 150 14.67 -16.27 -10.27
N LEU A 151 14.41 -15.50 -9.22
CA LEU A 151 13.70 -15.96 -8.03
C LEU A 151 12.18 -15.87 -8.16
N SER A 152 11.66 -15.28 -9.25
CA SER A 152 10.22 -15.17 -9.50
C SER A 152 9.59 -16.52 -9.86
N GLN A 153 8.31 -16.69 -9.50
CA GLN A 153 7.53 -17.87 -9.88
C GLN A 153 7.23 -17.87 -11.39
N LEU A 154 7.06 -16.68 -11.96
CA LEU A 154 6.92 -16.47 -13.39
C LEU A 154 8.11 -15.67 -13.93
N TYR A 155 9.16 -16.40 -14.29
CA TYR A 155 10.41 -15.84 -14.80
C TYR A 155 10.47 -15.89 -16.33
N TYR A 156 10.88 -14.78 -16.94
CA TYR A 156 11.27 -14.67 -18.33
C TYR A 156 12.64 -14.01 -18.45
N SER A 157 13.54 -14.59 -19.23
CA SER A 157 14.79 -13.94 -19.57
C SER A 157 14.55 -12.70 -20.45
N GLU A 158 15.47 -11.74 -20.42
CA GLU A 158 15.45 -10.57 -21.31
C GLU A 158 15.40 -10.97 -22.79
N LYS A 159 15.98 -12.12 -23.15
CA LYS A 159 15.92 -12.68 -24.51
C LYS A 159 14.49 -13.07 -24.87
N GLU A 160 13.79 -13.79 -23.99
CA GLU A 160 12.40 -14.21 -24.19
C GLU A 160 11.47 -13.00 -24.29
N ILE A 161 11.61 -12.00 -23.41
CA ILE A 161 10.83 -10.75 -23.48
C ILE A 161 11.06 -10.03 -24.82
N LYS A 162 12.31 -9.96 -25.27
CA LYS A 162 12.66 -9.34 -26.56
C LYS A 162 12.05 -10.08 -27.75
N GLU A 163 12.08 -11.41 -27.74
CA GLU A 163 11.50 -12.25 -28.79
C GLU A 163 9.97 -12.15 -28.80
N HIS A 164 9.35 -12.15 -27.62
CA HIS A 164 7.91 -11.93 -27.43
C HIS A 164 7.46 -10.60 -28.02
N LEU A 165 8.11 -9.50 -27.62
CA LEU A 165 7.82 -8.16 -28.13
C LEU A 165 7.93 -8.08 -29.66
N LYS A 166 8.97 -8.67 -30.25
CA LYS A 166 9.12 -8.73 -31.72
C LYS A 166 7.96 -9.49 -32.37
N SER A 167 7.57 -10.63 -31.80
CA SER A 167 6.46 -11.43 -32.29
C SER A 167 5.14 -10.64 -32.25
N LYS A 168 4.84 -10.00 -31.12
CA LYS A 168 3.63 -9.19 -30.94
C LYS A 168 3.55 -8.01 -31.90
N VAL A 169 4.66 -7.28 -32.11
CA VAL A 169 4.69 -6.18 -33.08
C VAL A 169 4.42 -6.67 -34.50
N LYS A 170 4.99 -7.81 -34.89
CA LYS A 170 4.75 -8.41 -36.21
C LYS A 170 3.27 -8.76 -36.38
N GLN A 171 2.62 -9.28 -35.33
CA GLN A 171 1.20 -9.64 -35.34
C GLN A 171 0.28 -8.41 -35.50
N VAL A 172 0.59 -7.30 -34.84
CA VAL A 172 -0.31 -6.13 -34.79
C VAL A 172 -0.07 -5.10 -35.90
N GLY A 173 1.00 -5.25 -36.69
CA GLY A 173 1.32 -4.38 -37.82
C GLY A 173 1.72 -2.97 -37.38
N ASP A 174 1.32 -1.94 -38.12
CA ASP A 174 1.77 -0.55 -37.94
C ASP A 174 1.01 0.26 -36.87
N ARG A 175 0.08 -0.37 -36.16
CA ARG A 175 -0.74 0.26 -35.11
C ARG A 175 0.09 0.89 -34.01
N GLN A 176 -0.42 1.98 -33.42
CA GLN A 176 0.16 2.56 -32.21
C GLN A 176 0.06 1.54 -31.07
N LEU A 177 1.04 1.53 -30.17
CA LEU A 177 1.18 0.52 -29.12
C LEU A 177 0.88 1.09 -27.74
N ILE A 178 0.14 0.32 -26.97
CA ILE A 178 0.04 0.42 -25.51
C ILE A 178 0.57 -0.90 -24.96
N ILE A 179 1.60 -0.83 -24.14
CA ILE A 179 2.21 -2.02 -23.55
C ILE A 179 1.73 -2.12 -22.11
N VAL A 180 1.20 -3.27 -21.72
CA VAL A 180 0.99 -3.62 -20.31
C VAL A 180 2.09 -4.58 -19.93
N SER A 181 2.85 -4.26 -18.90
CA SER A 181 3.99 -5.08 -18.48
C SER A 181 4.02 -5.15 -16.97
N HIS A 182 4.03 -6.34 -16.37
CA HIS A 182 4.14 -6.40 -14.92
C HIS A 182 5.44 -5.72 -14.44
N SER A 183 6.60 -6.13 -14.96
CA SER A 183 7.86 -5.41 -14.72
C SER A 183 7.94 -4.08 -15.48
N PRO A 184 8.28 -2.97 -14.83
CA PRO A 184 8.54 -1.70 -15.50
C PRO A 184 9.78 -1.77 -16.42
N PRO A 185 9.99 -0.78 -17.32
CA PRO A 185 11.23 -0.68 -18.09
C PRO A 185 12.41 -0.33 -17.19
N PHE A 186 13.57 -0.92 -17.44
CA PHE A 186 14.79 -0.67 -16.66
C PHE A 186 15.13 0.83 -16.56
N LYS A 187 15.43 1.28 -15.33
CA LYS A 187 15.70 2.67 -14.94
C LYS A 187 14.54 3.65 -15.19
N ILE A 188 13.30 3.16 -15.31
CA ILE A 188 12.09 3.99 -15.43
C ILE A 188 11.03 3.43 -14.48
N LEU A 189 10.84 4.08 -13.33
CA LEU A 189 9.85 3.68 -12.32
C LEU A 189 10.01 2.22 -11.86
N ASP A 190 11.26 1.78 -11.70
CA ASP A 190 11.64 0.42 -11.37
C ASP A 190 12.59 0.30 -10.17
N PHE A 191 12.77 1.38 -9.40
CA PHE A 191 13.67 1.37 -8.26
C PHE A 191 12.99 0.77 -7.03
N SER A 192 13.61 -0.25 -6.43
CA SER A 192 13.15 -0.95 -5.23
C SER A 192 14.18 -0.86 -4.10
N MET A 193 13.70 -1.01 -2.86
CA MET A 193 14.54 -1.03 -1.65
C MET A 193 14.34 -2.30 -0.80
N ARG A 194 13.28 -3.07 -1.05
CA ARG A 194 12.82 -4.17 -0.17
C ARG A 194 13.83 -5.31 -0.06
N PHE A 195 14.49 -5.64 -1.16
CA PHE A 195 15.49 -6.73 -1.22
C PHE A 195 16.87 -6.18 -1.62
N GLY A 196 17.12 -4.90 -1.31
CA GLY A 196 18.31 -4.15 -1.72
C GLY A 196 17.93 -2.92 -2.55
N HIS A 197 18.88 -1.99 -2.66
CA HIS A 197 18.72 -0.76 -3.44
C HIS A 197 19.09 -1.03 -4.91
N SER A 198 18.11 -1.36 -5.74
CA SER A 198 18.36 -1.78 -7.12
C SER A 198 17.23 -1.41 -8.08
N HIS A 199 17.56 -1.47 -9.37
CA HIS A 199 16.64 -1.34 -10.48
C HIS A 199 16.19 -2.74 -10.91
N ILE A 200 14.89 -3.01 -10.82
CA ILE A 200 14.30 -4.36 -11.05
C ILE A 200 13.52 -4.46 -12.36
N GLY A 201 13.61 -3.43 -13.22
CA GLY A 201 12.88 -3.39 -14.49
C GLY A 201 13.57 -4.17 -15.62
N SER A 202 12.83 -4.42 -16.71
CA SER A 202 13.33 -5.13 -17.89
C SER A 202 14.13 -4.21 -18.83
N ASN A 203 15.34 -4.65 -19.17
CA ASN A 203 16.21 -4.03 -20.16
C ASN A 203 15.64 -4.22 -21.58
N ALA A 204 15.08 -5.39 -21.89
CA ALA A 204 14.48 -5.66 -23.20
C ALA A 204 13.30 -4.73 -23.48
N LEU A 205 12.44 -4.50 -22.48
CA LEU A 205 11.35 -3.53 -22.59
C LEU A 205 11.88 -2.11 -22.76
N ARG A 206 12.88 -1.71 -21.98
CA ARG A 206 13.53 -0.39 -22.09
C ARG A 206 14.09 -0.16 -23.50
N ASP A 207 14.87 -1.10 -24.02
CA ASP A 207 15.44 -1.07 -25.37
C ASP A 207 14.37 -1.03 -26.46
N PHE A 208 13.27 -1.76 -26.26
CA PHE A 208 12.15 -1.79 -27.20
C PHE A 208 11.48 -0.42 -27.29
N ILE A 209 11.15 0.20 -26.16
CA ILE A 209 10.55 1.54 -26.10
C ILE A 209 11.49 2.57 -26.73
N GLU A 210 12.79 2.51 -26.38
CA GLU A 210 13.83 3.38 -26.92
C GLU A 210 13.84 3.41 -28.46
N LYS A 211 13.70 2.23 -29.09
CA LYS A 211 13.71 2.06 -30.56
C LYS A 211 12.36 2.37 -31.22
N ASN A 212 11.26 2.23 -30.48
CA ASN A 212 9.89 2.34 -31.02
C ASN A 212 9.11 3.51 -30.40
N SER A 213 9.78 4.51 -29.84
CA SER A 213 9.12 5.57 -29.06
C SER A 213 8.07 6.39 -29.82
N ASN A 214 8.13 6.46 -31.16
CA ASN A 214 7.10 7.10 -31.99
C ASN A 214 5.84 6.25 -32.16
N LYS A 215 5.92 4.97 -31.82
CA LYS A 215 4.82 3.99 -31.92
C LYS A 215 4.27 3.62 -30.55
N VAL A 216 5.12 3.57 -29.52
CA VAL A 216 4.68 3.23 -28.15
C VAL A 216 4.19 4.49 -27.45
N ARG A 217 2.89 4.59 -27.25
CA ARG A 217 2.24 5.76 -26.62
C ARG A 217 2.31 5.68 -25.10
N ALA A 218 2.05 4.48 -24.55
CA ALA A 218 2.08 4.25 -23.12
C ALA A 218 2.61 2.85 -22.76
N VAL A 219 3.26 2.75 -21.61
CA VAL A 219 3.62 1.51 -20.92
C VAL A 219 3.00 1.57 -19.53
N ILE A 220 2.11 0.63 -19.22
CA ILE A 220 1.40 0.51 -17.94
C ILE A 220 2.02 -0.67 -17.19
N SER A 221 2.53 -0.44 -15.99
CA SER A 221 3.27 -1.45 -15.24
C SER A 221 2.94 -1.54 -13.75
N GLY A 222 3.43 -2.60 -13.11
CA GLY A 222 3.31 -2.90 -11.68
C GLY A 222 4.67 -3.10 -11.00
N HIS A 223 4.76 -4.11 -10.12
CA HIS A 223 5.96 -4.74 -9.53
C HIS A 223 6.79 -3.85 -8.58
N SER A 224 7.10 -2.62 -8.98
CA SER A 224 7.91 -1.68 -8.17
C SER A 224 7.01 -0.82 -7.28
N HIS A 225 6.60 -1.35 -6.12
CA HIS A 225 5.61 -0.74 -5.21
C HIS A 225 5.98 0.69 -4.76
N LEU A 226 7.28 0.94 -4.55
CA LEU A 226 7.81 2.28 -4.21
C LEU A 226 7.59 3.31 -5.32
N GLN A 227 7.44 2.85 -6.55
CA GLN A 227 7.18 3.67 -7.73
C GLN A 227 5.70 3.69 -8.12
N GLY A 228 4.86 2.94 -7.42
CA GLY A 228 3.41 2.93 -7.59
C GLY A 228 2.78 4.30 -7.36
N GLY A 229 1.82 4.67 -8.21
CA GLY A 229 1.19 5.99 -8.18
C GLY A 229 1.97 7.07 -8.93
N LYS A 230 2.93 6.69 -9.77
CA LYS A 230 3.79 7.63 -10.50
C LYS A 230 3.75 7.35 -12.00
N PHE A 231 4.02 8.40 -12.78
CA PHE A 231 4.29 8.27 -14.20
C PHE A 231 5.51 9.12 -14.59
N LYS A 232 6.14 8.75 -15.70
CA LYS A 232 7.28 9.47 -16.27
C LYS A 232 7.23 9.39 -17.79
N LYS A 233 7.44 10.53 -18.45
CA LYS A 233 7.65 10.56 -19.89
C LYS A 233 9.10 10.16 -20.20
N PHE A 234 9.28 9.19 -21.09
CA PHE A 234 10.56 8.77 -21.64
C PHE A 234 10.49 8.84 -23.16
N LYS A 235 11.24 9.77 -23.76
CA LYS A 235 11.10 10.17 -25.17
C LYS A 235 9.63 10.54 -25.46
N ASN A 236 8.98 9.85 -26.40
CA ASN A 236 7.59 10.06 -26.79
C ASN A 236 6.61 9.07 -26.12
N THR A 237 7.08 8.26 -25.16
CA THR A 237 6.30 7.25 -24.46
C THR A 237 6.05 7.66 -23.01
N TYR A 238 4.83 7.46 -22.52
CA TYR A 238 4.50 7.62 -21.10
C TYR A 238 4.61 6.28 -20.39
N VAL A 239 5.44 6.20 -19.34
CA VAL A 239 5.54 5.02 -18.48
C VAL A 239 4.78 5.30 -17.19
N VAL A 240 3.84 4.43 -16.84
CA VAL A 240 2.94 4.55 -15.68
C VAL A 240 3.13 3.34 -14.80
N ASN A 241 3.48 3.52 -13.53
CA ASN A 241 3.54 2.42 -12.57
C ASN A 241 2.34 2.51 -11.62
N CYS A 242 1.41 1.57 -11.77
CA CYS A 242 0.14 1.50 -11.05
C CYS A 242 0.13 0.45 -9.92
N SER A 243 1.30 0.01 -9.46
CA SER A 243 1.41 -0.85 -8.28
C SER A 243 0.82 -0.19 -7.03
N SER A 244 0.03 -0.95 -6.29
CA SER A 244 -0.31 -0.63 -4.90
C SER A 244 0.77 -1.20 -3.97
N HIS A 245 0.88 -0.67 -2.76
CA HIS A 245 1.81 -1.21 -1.78
C HIS A 245 1.17 -2.38 -1.04
N ASP A 246 1.97 -3.35 -0.60
CA ASP A 246 1.50 -4.55 0.07
C ASP A 246 1.45 -4.49 1.61
N ASN A 247 1.70 -3.33 2.24
CA ASN A 247 1.54 -3.20 3.69
C ASN A 247 0.06 -3.11 4.04
N TYR A 248 -0.35 -3.79 5.11
CA TYR A 248 -1.73 -3.75 5.59
C TYR A 248 -2.17 -2.30 5.86
N GLY A 249 -3.34 -1.93 5.32
CA GLY A 249 -3.90 -0.58 5.41
C GLY A 249 -3.41 0.40 4.33
N GLU A 250 -2.50 0.01 3.44
CA GLU A 250 -2.11 0.85 2.30
C GLU A 250 -3.26 0.95 1.28
N PRO A 251 -3.56 2.16 0.79
CA PRO A 251 -4.67 2.36 -0.13
C PRO A 251 -4.37 1.79 -1.51
N GLY A 252 -5.43 1.51 -2.25
CA GLY A 252 -5.34 1.11 -3.65
C GLY A 252 -5.04 2.29 -4.56
N LYS A 253 -4.10 2.12 -5.49
CA LYS A 253 -3.71 3.15 -6.46
C LYS A 253 -4.22 2.80 -7.85
N ILE A 254 -4.96 3.72 -8.44
CA ILE A 254 -5.58 3.55 -9.76
C ILE A 254 -5.13 4.68 -10.67
N ALA A 255 -4.55 4.33 -11.81
CA ALA A 255 -4.25 5.27 -12.88
C ALA A 255 -5.47 5.45 -13.79
N LEU A 256 -5.84 6.70 -14.05
CA LEU A 256 -6.84 7.09 -15.04
C LEU A 256 -6.09 7.69 -16.23
N ILE A 257 -6.10 7.00 -17.36
CA ILE A 257 -5.27 7.32 -18.52
C ILE A 257 -6.17 7.60 -19.72
N ASN A 258 -6.14 8.84 -20.22
CA ASN A 258 -6.82 9.21 -21.45
C ASN A 258 -5.79 9.35 -22.57
N ILE A 259 -5.91 8.51 -23.60
CA ILE A 259 -5.05 8.50 -24.77
C ILE A 259 -5.84 9.05 -25.97
N SER A 260 -5.26 10.05 -26.60
CA SER A 260 -5.67 10.62 -27.89
C SER A 260 -4.47 10.61 -28.83
N ASP A 261 -4.71 10.94 -30.09
CA ASP A 261 -3.67 10.97 -31.12
C ASP A 261 -2.57 11.98 -30.77
N GLU A 262 -2.95 13.12 -30.19
CA GLU A 262 -2.03 14.17 -29.80
C GLU A 262 -1.44 13.93 -28.40
N ASN A 263 -2.28 13.61 -27.41
CA ASN A 263 -1.91 13.67 -26.00
C ASN A 263 -2.22 12.39 -25.21
N VAL A 264 -1.42 12.17 -24.17
CA VAL A 264 -1.68 11.19 -23.11
C VAL A 264 -1.82 11.96 -21.80
N GLU A 265 -3.02 11.94 -21.23
CA GLU A 265 -3.32 12.54 -19.93
C GLU A 265 -3.40 11.45 -18.88
N ILE A 266 -2.74 11.65 -17.74
CA ILE A 266 -2.68 10.69 -16.64
C ILE A 266 -3.07 11.40 -15.36
N SER A 267 -4.04 10.85 -14.65
CA SER A 267 -4.42 11.26 -13.30
C SER A 267 -4.56 10.04 -12.40
N TRP A 268 -4.69 10.26 -11.10
CA TRP A 268 -4.70 9.19 -10.10
C TRP A 268 -5.97 9.23 -9.26
N LYS A 269 -6.46 8.04 -8.93
CA LYS A 269 -7.44 7.84 -7.87
C LYS A 269 -6.83 6.92 -6.82
N THR A 270 -6.87 7.37 -5.57
CA THR A 270 -6.48 6.58 -4.41
C THR A 270 -7.74 6.10 -3.70
N LEU A 271 -7.84 4.81 -3.41
CA LEU A 271 -8.95 4.19 -2.69
C LEU A 271 -8.50 3.83 -1.28
N TYR A 272 -9.02 4.57 -0.31
CA TYR A 272 -8.77 4.32 1.11
C TYR A 272 -9.91 3.52 1.72
N GLU A 273 -9.61 2.42 2.40
CA GLU A 273 -10.62 1.70 3.17
C GLU A 273 -11.01 2.51 4.42
N LEU A 274 -12.27 2.41 4.86
CA LEU A 274 -12.72 3.14 6.05
C LEU A 274 -11.92 2.76 7.30
N SER A 275 -11.48 1.51 7.40
CA SER A 275 -10.60 0.99 8.45
C SER A 275 -9.22 1.67 8.52
N THR A 276 -8.80 2.35 7.44
CA THR A 276 -7.54 3.14 7.43
C THR A 276 -7.69 4.48 8.13
N ILE A 277 -8.93 4.94 8.35
CA ILE A 277 -9.20 6.20 9.05
C ILE A 277 -8.91 6.01 10.54
N PRO A 278 -8.08 6.87 11.16
CA PRO A 278 -7.86 6.82 12.60
C PRO A 278 -9.17 6.79 13.39
N LEU A 279 -9.23 5.91 14.40
CA LEU A 279 -10.40 5.63 15.26
C LEU A 279 -11.51 4.77 14.61
N VAL A 280 -11.37 4.35 13.34
CA VAL A 280 -12.27 3.38 12.71
C VAL A 280 -11.69 1.98 12.86
N GLY A 281 -12.13 1.25 13.90
CA GLY A 281 -11.92 -0.20 13.99
C GLY A 281 -13.09 -0.98 13.38
N ASP A 282 -12.98 -2.31 13.32
CA ASP A 282 -13.96 -3.21 12.68
C ASP A 282 -15.42 -2.90 13.03
N LYS A 283 -15.71 -2.70 14.33
CA LYS A 283 -17.07 -2.38 14.80
C LYS A 283 -17.57 -1.05 14.26
N THR A 284 -16.70 -0.05 14.16
CA THR A 284 -17.05 1.27 13.63
C THR A 284 -17.21 1.22 12.12
N ASP A 285 -16.33 0.50 11.41
CA ASP A 285 -16.45 0.27 9.97
C ASP A 285 -17.79 -0.39 9.62
N GLN A 286 -18.15 -1.48 10.32
CA GLN A 286 -19.43 -2.16 10.11
C GLN A 286 -20.63 -1.21 10.26
N LYS A 287 -20.66 -0.41 11.32
CA LYS A 287 -21.73 0.56 11.58
C LYS A 287 -21.82 1.65 10.52
N LEU A 288 -20.68 2.16 10.07
CA LEU A 288 -20.63 3.12 8.97
C LEU A 288 -21.26 2.52 7.69
N ARG A 289 -20.94 1.26 7.38
CA ARG A 289 -21.50 0.54 6.23
C ARG A 289 -23.00 0.30 6.36
N GLU A 290 -23.49 -0.09 7.54
CA GLU A 290 -24.93 -0.24 7.82
C GLU A 290 -25.72 1.06 7.56
N HIS A 291 -25.06 2.22 7.71
CA HIS A 291 -25.61 3.53 7.39
C HIS A 291 -25.34 4.02 5.96
N GLY A 292 -24.79 3.17 5.09
CA GLY A 292 -24.52 3.44 3.68
C GLY A 292 -23.24 4.24 3.42
N ILE A 293 -22.36 4.37 4.41
CA ILE A 293 -21.02 4.95 4.25
C ILE A 293 -20.06 3.80 3.92
N LEU A 294 -19.63 3.77 2.66
CA LEU A 294 -18.77 2.73 2.09
C LEU A 294 -17.37 3.25 1.72
N GLN A 295 -17.23 4.58 1.60
CA GLN A 295 -16.02 5.25 1.13
C GLN A 295 -15.68 6.48 1.98
N VAL A 296 -14.39 6.83 2.04
CA VAL A 296 -13.87 7.95 2.85
C VAL A 296 -14.50 9.28 2.44
N GLU A 297 -14.74 9.47 1.15
CA GLU A 297 -15.34 10.67 0.55
C GLU A 297 -16.76 10.92 1.07
N GLN A 298 -17.53 9.84 1.23
CA GLN A 298 -18.90 9.93 1.77
C GLN A 298 -18.86 10.36 3.24
N LEU A 299 -17.88 9.87 3.99
CA LEU A 299 -17.67 10.23 5.38
C LEU A 299 -17.15 11.67 5.52
N ALA A 300 -16.21 12.08 4.66
CA ALA A 300 -15.67 13.44 4.58
C ALA A 300 -16.75 14.47 4.28
N ALA A 301 -17.71 14.13 3.40
CA ALA A 301 -18.82 15.01 3.03
C ALA A 301 -19.84 15.24 4.17
N LEU A 302 -19.81 14.45 5.25
CA LEU A 302 -20.76 14.61 6.36
C LEU A 302 -20.53 15.92 7.12
N GLN A 303 -21.64 16.57 7.49
CA GLN A 303 -21.63 17.76 8.34
C GLN A 303 -21.97 17.39 9.79
N PRO A 304 -21.09 17.68 10.77
CA PRO A 304 -21.34 17.36 12.17
C PRO A 304 -22.49 18.20 12.75
N THR A 305 -23.70 17.64 12.71
CA THR A 305 -24.95 18.24 13.20
C THR A 305 -25.63 17.31 14.22
N LYS A 306 -26.53 17.86 15.06
CA LYS A 306 -27.30 17.05 16.02
C LYS A 306 -28.08 15.91 15.35
N GLN A 307 -28.64 16.15 14.17
CA GLN A 307 -29.37 15.13 13.40
C GLN A 307 -28.43 14.02 12.93
N LEU A 308 -27.20 14.35 12.52
CA LEU A 308 -26.20 13.34 12.18
C LEU A 308 -25.87 12.45 13.38
N TYR A 309 -25.64 13.04 14.55
CA TYR A 309 -25.34 12.25 15.76
C TYR A 309 -26.50 11.39 16.22
N GLN A 310 -27.74 11.81 15.98
CA GLN A 310 -28.91 10.96 16.21
C GLN A 310 -28.95 9.78 15.22
N LYS A 311 -28.61 10.03 13.93
CA LYS A 311 -28.53 8.97 12.92
C LYS A 311 -27.48 7.92 13.28
N PHE A 312 -26.31 8.33 13.75
CA PHE A 312 -25.19 7.48 14.15
C PHE A 312 -25.07 7.36 15.68
N SER A 313 -26.21 7.19 16.37
CA SER A 313 -26.27 7.18 17.84
C SER A 313 -25.49 6.04 18.52
N ASP A 314 -25.11 5.05 17.72
CA ASP A 314 -24.30 3.89 18.05
C ASP A 314 -22.78 4.17 17.99
N ILE A 315 -22.36 5.33 17.46
CA ILE A 315 -20.99 5.84 17.50
C ILE A 315 -20.96 7.07 18.42
N GLN A 316 -20.02 7.11 19.37
CA GLN A 316 -19.89 8.27 20.26
C GLN A 316 -19.66 9.57 19.47
N GLU A 317 -20.44 10.61 19.77
CA GLU A 317 -20.42 11.92 19.08
C GLU A 317 -18.99 12.48 18.90
N ASN A 318 -18.19 12.43 19.98
CA ASN A 318 -16.79 12.88 19.96
C ASN A 318 -15.94 12.08 18.96
N THR A 319 -16.11 10.76 18.93
CA THR A 319 -15.38 9.87 18.03
C THR A 319 -15.81 10.09 16.59
N LEU A 320 -17.12 10.18 16.31
CA LEU A 320 -17.63 10.44 14.97
C LEU A 320 -17.12 11.78 14.42
N TYR A 321 -17.08 12.83 15.24
CA TYR A 321 -16.53 14.13 14.82
C TYR A 321 -15.06 14.02 14.43
N LEU A 322 -14.24 13.29 15.20
CA LEU A 322 -12.82 13.09 14.89
C LEU A 322 -12.65 12.30 13.59
N ILE A 323 -13.39 11.19 13.45
CA ILE A 323 -13.40 10.34 12.25
C ILE A 323 -13.73 11.15 10.99
N ILE A 324 -14.77 11.99 11.03
CA ILE A 324 -15.14 12.85 9.89
C ILE A 324 -14.00 13.80 9.51
N ASN A 325 -13.26 14.33 10.48
CA ASN A 325 -12.15 15.24 10.18
C ASN A 325 -10.92 14.51 9.63
N TYR A 326 -10.60 13.32 10.12
CA TYR A 326 -9.56 12.50 9.52
C TYR A 326 -9.96 12.08 8.10
N ALA A 327 -11.22 11.71 7.87
CA ALA A 327 -11.73 11.43 6.54
C ALA A 327 -11.57 12.65 5.61
N ASN A 328 -11.88 13.86 6.09
CA ASN A 328 -11.67 15.09 5.34
C ASN A 328 -10.19 15.36 5.03
N ALA A 329 -9.27 15.07 5.95
CA ALA A 329 -7.84 15.22 5.73
C ALA A 329 -7.33 14.25 4.65
N ILE A 330 -7.76 12.98 4.74
CA ILE A 330 -7.43 11.91 3.78
C ILE A 330 -8.00 12.23 2.39
N ASP A 331 -9.29 12.56 2.28
CA ASP A 331 -9.96 12.87 1.01
C ASP A 331 -9.36 14.10 0.32
N SER A 332 -9.04 15.14 1.09
CA SER A 332 -8.48 16.38 0.53
C SER A 332 -6.96 16.35 0.31
N ASP A 333 -6.28 15.29 0.76
CA ASP A 333 -4.81 15.16 0.81
C ASP A 333 -4.14 16.38 1.45
N LYS A 334 -4.74 16.90 2.54
CA LYS A 334 -4.31 18.12 3.22
C LYS A 334 -4.45 18.01 4.72
N ILE A 335 -3.49 18.60 5.43
CA ILE A 335 -3.60 18.82 6.87
C ILE A 335 -4.78 19.74 7.15
N ILE A 336 -5.73 19.28 7.96
CA ILE A 336 -6.88 20.08 8.37
C ILE A 336 -6.57 20.73 9.72
N ILE A 337 -6.60 22.07 9.75
CA ILE A 337 -6.35 22.86 10.97
C ILE A 337 -7.65 23.44 11.49
N LYS A 338 -8.09 22.99 12.66
CA LYS A 338 -9.29 23.52 13.32
C LYS A 338 -9.01 24.87 14.00
N LYS A 339 -9.71 25.90 13.52
CA LYS A 339 -9.70 27.24 14.12
C LYS A 339 -10.38 27.20 15.50
N GLY A 340 -9.96 28.05 16.43
CA GLY A 340 -10.50 28.13 17.78
C GLY A 340 -9.97 27.09 18.77
N ILE A 341 -9.23 26.06 18.31
CA ILE A 341 -8.55 25.10 19.18
C ILE A 341 -7.12 25.60 19.47
N LYS A 342 -6.76 25.68 20.75
CA LYS A 342 -5.40 26.01 21.19
C LYS A 342 -4.49 24.82 20.88
N SER A 343 -3.36 25.07 20.22
CA SER A 343 -2.40 24.01 19.92
C SER A 343 -1.65 23.60 21.18
N ALA A 344 -1.43 22.30 21.37
CA ALA A 344 -0.48 21.82 22.37
C ALA A 344 0.93 22.34 22.07
N LEU A 345 1.29 22.56 20.81
CA LEU A 345 2.59 23.15 20.42
C LEU A 345 2.79 24.56 20.98
N ASN A 346 1.74 25.28 21.34
CA ASN A 346 1.88 26.61 21.97
C ASN A 346 2.56 26.51 23.35
N SER A 347 2.56 25.35 24.02
CA SER A 347 3.31 25.19 25.28
C SER A 347 4.83 25.12 25.07
N LEU A 348 5.28 24.99 23.83
CA LEU A 348 6.71 24.92 23.46
C LEU A 348 7.32 26.30 23.20
N GLU A 349 6.50 27.36 23.14
CA GLU A 349 6.98 28.71 22.85
C GLU A 349 7.96 29.19 23.93
N GLY A 350 9.12 29.70 23.50
CA GLY A 350 10.20 30.15 24.38
C GLY A 350 10.95 29.02 25.12
N LYS A 351 10.73 27.75 24.76
CA LYS A 351 11.45 26.60 25.34
C LYS A 351 12.67 26.17 24.50
N ASN A 352 13.62 25.52 25.16
CA ASN A 352 14.77 24.88 24.50
C ASN A 352 14.33 23.56 23.87
N ILE A 353 13.92 23.59 22.61
CA ILE A 353 13.34 22.43 21.91
C ILE A 353 14.44 21.63 21.22
N TYR A 354 14.39 20.31 21.42
CA TYR A 354 15.22 19.34 20.72
C TYR A 354 14.35 18.21 20.18
N PHE A 355 14.54 17.85 18.91
CA PHE A 355 13.93 16.66 18.33
C PHE A 355 14.75 15.45 18.77
N PHE A 356 14.11 14.50 19.45
CA PHE A 356 14.79 13.39 20.10
C PHE A 356 14.38 12.06 19.48
N ASP A 357 15.34 11.16 19.35
CA ASP A 357 15.12 9.78 18.95
C ASP A 357 16.12 8.86 19.65
N ALA A 358 15.74 7.61 19.86
CA ALA A 358 16.55 6.64 20.59
C ALA A 358 16.40 5.22 20.05
N GLU A 359 17.50 4.49 20.05
CA GLU A 359 17.54 3.12 19.58
C GLU A 359 17.96 2.18 20.71
N TYR A 360 17.20 1.10 20.90
CA TYR A 360 17.35 0.20 22.04
C TYR A 360 16.83 -1.21 21.78
N ARG A 361 17.22 -2.13 22.66
CA ARG A 361 16.70 -3.50 22.74
C ARG A 361 15.76 -3.60 23.94
N PRO A 362 14.43 -3.58 23.74
CA PRO A 362 13.45 -3.55 24.83
C PRO A 362 13.69 -4.61 25.91
N GLU A 363 14.02 -5.83 25.49
CA GLU A 363 14.18 -7.02 26.34
C GLU A 363 15.33 -6.88 27.33
N THR A 364 16.34 -6.09 26.97
CA THR A 364 17.57 -5.98 27.75
C THR A 364 17.66 -4.68 28.53
N THR A 365 16.70 -3.75 28.42
CA THR A 365 16.75 -2.45 29.12
C THR A 365 16.73 -2.54 30.65
N SER A 366 16.13 -3.59 31.22
CA SER A 366 16.00 -3.74 32.68
C SER A 366 17.12 -4.59 33.31
N SER A 367 17.64 -5.59 32.61
CA SER A 367 18.52 -6.61 33.21
C SER A 367 19.62 -7.14 32.28
N GLY A 368 19.63 -6.77 31.01
CA GLY A 368 20.61 -7.28 30.06
C GLY A 368 21.98 -6.58 30.13
N PRO A 369 22.95 -7.01 29.32
CA PRO A 369 24.31 -6.46 29.32
C PRO A 369 24.38 -5.02 28.78
N TYR A 370 23.41 -4.63 27.94
CA TYR A 370 23.17 -3.26 27.48
C TYR A 370 21.69 -3.12 27.08
N GLY A 371 21.15 -1.91 27.03
CA GLY A 371 19.75 -1.64 26.62
C GLY A 371 19.62 -0.60 25.52
N MET A 372 20.27 0.55 25.65
CA MET A 372 20.32 1.63 24.67
C MET A 372 21.58 1.51 23.82
N PHE A 373 21.50 1.80 22.52
CA PHE A 373 22.70 1.85 21.66
C PHE A 373 22.83 3.14 20.83
N VAL A 374 21.76 3.91 20.66
CA VAL A 374 21.84 5.29 20.13
C VAL A 374 20.94 6.22 20.95
N LEU A 375 21.45 7.41 21.23
CA LEU A 375 20.66 8.56 21.65
C LEU A 375 20.96 9.71 20.70
N GLY A 376 19.95 10.22 20.01
CA GLY A 376 20.09 11.33 19.06
C GLY A 376 19.19 12.49 19.46
N TRP A 377 19.73 13.71 19.38
CA TRP A 377 18.90 14.90 19.47
C TRP A 377 19.38 16.02 18.56
N MET A 378 18.43 16.75 17.98
CA MET A 378 18.67 17.82 17.02
C MET A 378 17.99 19.11 17.48
N ASP A 379 18.73 20.22 17.47
CA ASP A 379 18.14 21.53 17.77
C ASP A 379 17.37 22.11 16.57
N ARG A 380 16.72 23.27 16.78
CA ARG A 380 15.95 23.96 15.73
C ARG A 380 16.79 24.54 14.59
N LYS A 381 18.13 24.52 14.71
CA LYS A 381 19.09 24.95 13.69
C LYS A 381 19.73 23.75 12.99
N GLU A 382 19.12 22.57 13.11
CA GLU A 382 19.56 21.31 12.51
C GLU A 382 20.92 20.84 13.05
N LYS A 383 21.36 21.36 14.21
CA LYS A 383 22.59 20.87 14.84
C LYS A 383 22.28 19.58 15.57
N VAL A 384 22.83 18.49 15.05
CA VAL A 384 22.66 17.13 15.58
C VAL A 384 23.73 16.84 16.63
N GLN A 385 23.32 16.20 17.72
CA GLN A 385 24.17 15.56 18.72
C GLN A 385 23.74 14.10 18.83
N GLN A 386 24.72 13.21 18.87
CA GLN A 386 24.49 11.77 18.92
C GLN A 386 25.48 11.12 19.86
N GLU A 387 24.98 10.12 20.57
CA GLU A 387 25.74 9.27 21.47
C GLU A 387 25.54 7.82 21.02
N PHE A 388 26.62 7.18 20.59
CA PHE A 388 26.64 5.78 20.14
C PHE A 388 27.27 4.89 21.19
N LEU A 389 26.72 3.68 21.35
CA LEU A 389 27.30 2.65 22.18
C LEU A 389 28.26 1.77 21.37
N ASP A 390 29.53 2.19 21.27
CA ASP A 390 30.56 1.40 20.58
C ASP A 390 30.95 0.13 21.35
N ASN A 391 30.87 0.18 22.69
CA ASN A 391 31.16 -0.92 23.58
C ASN A 391 30.04 -1.07 24.60
N THR A 392 29.47 -2.27 24.70
CA THR A 392 28.38 -2.59 25.65
C THR A 392 28.66 -2.18 27.09
N LYS A 393 29.93 -2.16 27.52
CA LYS A 393 30.33 -1.74 28.87
C LYS A 393 30.22 -0.24 29.12
N ASP A 394 30.14 0.58 28.08
CA ASP A 394 30.13 2.05 28.17
C ASP A 394 28.73 2.66 28.27
N GLU A 395 27.68 1.84 28.31
CA GLU A 395 26.30 2.34 28.32
C GLU A 395 26.03 3.26 29.51
N LYS A 396 26.56 2.91 30.69
CA LYS A 396 26.46 3.78 31.88
C LYS A 396 27.06 5.17 31.61
N LYS A 397 28.20 5.23 30.93
CA LYS A 397 28.89 6.49 30.60
C LYS A 397 28.07 7.30 29.59
N MET A 398 27.54 6.64 28.57
CA MET A 398 26.64 7.23 27.58
C MET A 398 25.40 7.86 28.23
N LEU A 399 24.70 7.10 29.07
CA LEU A 399 23.52 7.57 29.80
C LEU A 399 23.84 8.71 30.76
N ASN A 400 25.01 8.65 31.42
CA ASN A 400 25.45 9.73 32.29
C ASN A 400 25.74 11.02 31.52
N ARG A 401 26.39 10.94 30.35
CA ARG A 401 26.60 12.12 29.47
C ARG A 401 25.27 12.73 29.05
N PHE A 402 24.33 11.90 28.62
CA PHE A 402 22.99 12.36 28.25
C PHE A 402 22.26 13.00 29.43
N GLY A 403 22.24 12.36 30.60
CA GLY A 403 21.60 12.90 31.79
C GLY A 403 22.19 14.25 32.24
N GLN A 404 23.52 14.39 32.22
CA GLN A 404 24.20 15.66 32.52
C GLN A 404 23.86 16.75 31.50
N TRP A 405 23.75 16.38 30.22
CA TRP A 405 23.34 17.31 29.18
C TRP A 405 21.89 17.77 29.38
N VAL A 406 20.96 16.85 29.67
CA VAL A 406 19.56 17.20 29.96
C VAL A 406 19.46 18.13 31.17
N GLU A 407 20.20 17.85 32.25
CA GLU A 407 20.21 18.70 33.45
C GLU A 407 20.72 20.12 33.14
N LYS A 408 21.78 20.22 32.34
CA LYS A 408 22.38 21.51 31.97
C LYS A 408 21.51 22.32 31.01
N GLU A 409 20.98 21.68 29.97
CA GLU A 409 20.28 22.35 28.88
C GLU A 409 18.80 22.61 29.22
N ASN A 410 18.26 21.84 30.17
CA ASN A 410 16.84 21.82 30.53
C ASN A 410 15.92 21.76 29.29
N PRO A 411 16.10 20.76 28.41
CA PRO A 411 15.45 20.70 27.12
C PRO A 411 13.99 20.25 27.23
N ILE A 412 13.20 20.59 26.21
CA ILE A 412 11.99 19.85 25.85
C ILE A 412 12.34 18.92 24.68
N LEU A 413 12.28 17.62 24.95
CA LEU A 413 12.52 16.54 23.99
C LEU A 413 11.23 16.27 23.23
N VAL A 414 11.12 16.83 22.03
CA VAL A 414 10.01 16.57 21.12
C VAL A 414 10.28 15.26 20.40
N ALA A 415 9.40 14.30 20.58
CA ALA A 415 9.56 12.97 20.00
C ALA A 415 8.19 12.33 19.67
N TYR A 416 8.18 11.22 18.95
CA TYR A 416 6.95 10.60 18.45
C TYR A 416 6.64 9.29 19.16
N GLY A 417 5.60 9.25 20.00
CA GLY A 417 5.22 8.05 20.75
C GLY A 417 6.16 7.67 21.90
N SER A 418 7.17 8.50 22.18
CA SER A 418 8.24 8.22 23.14
C SER A 418 7.78 8.08 24.58
N THR A 419 6.62 8.63 24.96
CA THR A 419 6.09 8.41 26.32
C THR A 419 5.68 6.96 26.55
N ALA A 420 5.31 6.24 25.49
CA ALA A 420 4.99 4.81 25.53
C ALA A 420 6.19 3.92 25.18
N ALA A 421 7.20 4.45 24.48
CA ALA A 421 8.35 3.72 23.98
C ALA A 421 9.66 4.14 24.69
N ASP A 422 10.32 5.21 24.23
CA ASP A 422 11.68 5.57 24.64
C ASP A 422 11.81 5.91 26.12
N ALA A 423 10.87 6.67 26.69
CA ALA A 423 10.94 7.12 28.08
C ALA A 423 10.91 5.96 29.08
N PRO A 424 10.01 4.95 28.96
CA PRO A 424 10.08 3.71 29.74
C PRO A 424 11.42 2.98 29.63
N HIS A 425 11.99 2.85 28.44
CA HIS A 425 13.24 2.12 28.21
C HIS A 425 14.45 2.87 28.76
N LEU A 426 14.52 4.19 28.58
CA LEU A 426 15.49 5.05 29.25
C LEU A 426 15.37 4.94 30.77
N ARG A 427 14.15 4.99 31.33
CA ARG A 427 13.95 4.84 32.77
C ARG A 427 14.52 3.52 33.29
N ASN A 428 14.28 2.43 32.59
CA ASN A 428 14.80 1.11 32.95
C ASN A 428 16.33 1.10 32.95
N CYS A 429 16.97 1.63 31.89
CA CYS A 429 18.42 1.69 31.80
C CYS A 429 19.03 2.60 32.88
N PHE A 430 18.46 3.79 33.13
CA PHE A 430 18.91 4.68 34.20
C PHE A 430 18.78 4.02 35.58
N THR A 431 17.65 3.33 35.82
CA THR A 431 17.42 2.59 37.07
C THR A 431 18.44 1.46 37.24
N ARG A 432 18.70 0.67 36.20
CA ARG A 432 19.69 -0.41 36.19
C ARG A 432 21.07 0.08 36.63
N PHE A 433 21.49 1.24 36.16
CA PHE A 433 22.78 1.83 36.53
C PHE A 433 22.76 2.73 37.77
N LYS A 434 21.61 2.82 38.47
CA LYS A 434 21.40 3.70 39.63
C LYS A 434 21.67 5.17 39.32
N LEU A 435 21.30 5.61 38.12
CA LEU A 435 21.38 7.01 37.67
C LEU A 435 20.04 7.71 37.92
N PRO A 436 20.03 9.03 38.22
CA PRO A 436 18.80 9.79 38.43
C PRO A 436 18.04 9.99 37.11
N PHE A 437 16.74 9.67 37.10
CA PHE A 437 15.86 9.85 35.92
C PHE A 437 14.79 10.93 36.11
N PHE A 438 14.67 11.52 37.31
CA PHE A 438 13.56 12.41 37.64
C PHE A 438 13.43 13.61 36.71
N GLN A 439 14.55 14.27 36.39
CA GLN A 439 14.54 15.43 35.49
C GLN A 439 14.14 15.05 34.06
N ILE A 440 14.64 13.92 33.55
CA ILE A 440 14.37 13.42 32.18
C ILE A 440 12.90 13.04 32.00
N LYS A 441 12.23 12.53 33.04
CA LYS A 441 10.81 12.17 32.98
C LYS A 441 9.91 13.32 32.51
N HIS A 442 10.29 14.56 32.83
CA HIS A 442 9.47 15.75 32.58
C HIS A 442 9.89 16.55 31.35
N THR A 443 10.88 16.07 30.58
CA THR A 443 11.35 16.78 29.37
C THR A 443 10.63 16.36 28.11
N PHE A 444 9.96 15.21 28.08
CA PHE A 444 9.29 14.72 26.87
C PHE A 444 8.02 15.50 26.53
N PHE A 445 7.93 15.90 25.25
CA PHE A 445 6.71 16.33 24.60
C PHE A 445 6.41 15.35 23.47
N ASP A 446 5.31 14.61 23.57
CA ASP A 446 5.00 13.50 22.67
C ASP A 446 4.07 13.96 21.56
N LEU A 447 4.58 14.06 20.34
CA LEU A 447 3.79 14.52 19.19
C LEU A 447 2.57 13.64 18.95
N TYR A 448 2.69 12.32 19.16
CA TYR A 448 1.55 11.43 18.97
C TYR A 448 0.50 11.66 20.06
N GLN A 449 0.86 11.59 21.35
CA GLN A 449 -0.12 11.70 22.44
C GLN A 449 -0.66 13.13 22.62
N ASP A 450 0.22 14.14 22.58
CA ASP A 450 -0.12 15.52 22.91
C ASP A 450 -0.71 16.29 21.73
N VAL A 451 -0.41 15.89 20.50
CA VAL A 451 -0.85 16.60 19.28
C VAL A 451 -1.81 15.79 18.44
N LEU A 452 -1.53 14.51 18.17
CA LEU A 452 -2.26 13.72 17.15
C LEU A 452 -3.36 12.81 17.73
N TYR A 453 -3.23 12.38 18.97
CA TYR A 453 -4.10 11.37 19.60
C TYR A 453 -4.76 11.90 20.88
N THR A 454 -5.29 13.12 20.81
CA THR A 454 -5.91 13.77 21.99
C THR A 454 -7.22 13.12 22.44
N LYS A 455 -7.78 12.22 21.61
CA LYS A 455 -9.10 11.58 21.76
C LYS A 455 -10.25 12.56 22.02
N SER A 456 -10.07 13.84 21.71
CA SER A 456 -11.05 14.87 22.00
C SER A 456 -11.10 15.90 20.89
N TYR A 457 -12.26 16.08 20.26
CA TYR A 457 -12.39 17.07 19.19
C TYR A 457 -12.15 18.51 19.65
N ARG A 458 -12.25 18.78 20.96
CA ARG A 458 -11.96 20.10 21.54
C ARG A 458 -10.47 20.37 21.71
N LYS A 459 -9.64 19.33 21.62
CA LYS A 459 -8.18 19.39 21.79
C LYS A 459 -7.44 19.05 20.48
N GLN A 460 -8.05 18.24 19.61
CA GLN A 460 -7.47 17.84 18.32
C GLN A 460 -7.50 19.01 17.33
N LYS A 461 -6.37 19.68 17.17
CA LYS A 461 -6.25 20.83 16.27
C LYS A 461 -5.92 20.43 14.83
N TYR A 462 -5.06 19.42 14.68
CA TYR A 462 -4.50 18.97 13.41
C TYR A 462 -5.06 17.60 13.08
N PHE A 463 -5.49 17.40 11.83
CA PHE A 463 -5.95 16.11 11.32
C PHE A 463 -5.21 15.81 10.03
#